data_AF-A0A523GCF6-F1
#
_entry.id   AF-A0A523GCF6-F1
#
_cell.length_a   1.000
_cell.length_b   1.000
_cell.length_c   1.000
_cell.angle_alpha   90.00
_cell.angle_beta   90.00
_cell.angle_gamma   90.00
#
_symmetry.space_group_name_H-M   'P 1'
#
loop_
_entity.id
_entity.type
_entity.pdbx_description
1 polymer ?
#
loop_
_entity_poly.entity_id
_entity_poly.type
_entity_poly.pdbx_seq_one_letter_code
_entity_poly.pdbx_strand_id
1 'polypeptide(L)'
;MNRDTLFLIPDISGFTKFVKQTEVLHGRHIISELLEILIDSNELGLTLSEIEGDALFFYKQDGMPDKNEVIKQSQTMFTKFHQHLRKYQGHRICECGACRGAGNLTLKIIAHAGPVDFITVKGQKKPYGQDVILAHRLLKNQVDSKEYVLLSDSYMSQVNSSISKADFPWLILKQGNTEYESLGRVHYYYSSLTPLHQLITDANVS
;
A
#
# COMPACT_ATOMS: atom_id res chain seq x y z
N MET A 1 -25.81 -3.23 13.19
CA MET A 1 -25.37 -2.47 12.00
C MET A 1 -23.96 -2.92 11.69
N ASN A 2 -23.75 -3.61 10.58
CA ASN A 2 -22.40 -3.83 10.08
C ASN A 2 -21.83 -2.45 9.75
N ARG A 3 -20.79 -2.03 10.46
CA ARG A 3 -20.02 -0.83 10.10
C ARG A 3 -18.96 -1.30 9.14
N ASP A 4 -18.99 -0.77 7.92
CA ASP A 4 -18.00 -1.09 6.92
C ASP A 4 -16.61 -0.64 7.41
N THR A 5 -15.66 -1.55 7.26
CA THR A 5 -14.28 -1.40 7.74
C THR A 5 -13.39 -1.04 6.57
N LEU A 6 -12.54 -0.05 6.74
CA LEU A 6 -11.46 0.21 5.78
C LEU A 6 -10.41 -0.88 5.93
N PHE A 7 -10.00 -1.45 4.80
CA PHE A 7 -8.80 -2.25 4.64
C PHE A 7 -7.79 -1.47 3.80
N LEU A 8 -6.56 -1.34 4.29
CA LEU A 8 -5.47 -0.69 3.57
C LEU A 8 -4.27 -1.64 3.48
N ILE A 9 -3.80 -1.91 2.26
CA ILE A 9 -2.72 -2.85 2.01
C ILE A 9 -1.62 -2.19 1.17
N PRO A 10 -0.59 -1.59 1.78
CA PRO A 10 0.66 -1.30 1.09
C PRO A 10 1.42 -2.61 0.80
N ASP A 11 1.86 -2.78 -0.44
CA ASP A 11 2.54 -3.98 -0.96
C ASP A 11 3.77 -3.58 -1.79
N ILE A 12 4.93 -4.14 -1.42
CA ILE A 12 6.22 -3.80 -2.04
C ILE A 12 6.35 -4.52 -3.39
N SER A 13 6.16 -3.78 -4.47
CA SER A 13 6.34 -4.29 -5.82
C SER A 13 7.81 -4.49 -6.16
N GLY A 14 8.14 -5.64 -6.75
CA GLY A 14 9.51 -6.04 -7.09
C GLY A 14 10.19 -6.92 -6.04
N PHE A 15 9.53 -7.16 -4.90
CA PHE A 15 10.05 -7.97 -3.78
C PHE A 15 10.53 -9.37 -4.17
N THR A 16 9.70 -10.15 -4.87
CA THR A 16 10.05 -11.54 -5.22
C THR A 16 11.36 -11.61 -6.03
N LYS A 17 11.57 -10.65 -6.95
CA LYS A 17 12.80 -10.58 -7.75
C LYS A 17 13.99 -10.17 -6.86
N PHE A 18 13.77 -9.21 -5.96
CA PHE A 18 14.77 -8.74 -5.03
C PHE A 18 15.27 -9.86 -4.11
N VAL A 19 14.39 -10.60 -3.44
CA VAL A 19 14.78 -11.70 -2.55
C VAL A 19 15.54 -12.80 -3.28
N LYS A 20 15.20 -13.09 -4.54
CA LYS A 20 15.91 -14.11 -5.35
C LYS A 20 17.31 -13.71 -5.78
N GLN A 21 17.59 -12.40 -5.91
CA GLN A 21 18.81 -11.89 -6.54
C GLN A 21 19.82 -11.31 -5.54
N THR A 22 19.51 -11.32 -4.25
CA THR A 22 20.26 -10.61 -3.22
C THR A 22 20.78 -11.58 -2.16
N GLU A 23 21.90 -11.22 -1.52
CA GLU A 23 22.38 -11.99 -0.37
C GLU A 23 21.32 -11.98 0.73
N VAL A 24 20.95 -13.19 1.19
CA VAL A 24 19.76 -13.44 2.03
C VAL A 24 19.72 -12.54 3.27
N LEU A 25 20.88 -12.28 3.89
CA LEU A 25 20.95 -11.46 5.10
C LEU A 25 20.69 -9.97 4.82
N HIS A 26 21.42 -9.34 3.89
CA HIS A 26 21.23 -7.90 3.62
C HIS A 26 19.87 -7.58 3.00
N GLY A 27 19.38 -8.44 2.09
CA GLY A 27 18.05 -8.27 1.52
C GLY A 27 16.96 -8.27 2.60
N ARG A 28 17.05 -9.16 3.59
CA ARG A 28 16.11 -9.23 4.71
C ARG A 28 16.10 -7.95 5.56
N HIS A 29 17.27 -7.38 5.86
CA HIS A 29 17.35 -6.14 6.64
C HIS A 29 16.68 -4.97 5.91
N ILE A 30 16.94 -4.80 4.61
CA ILE A 30 16.34 -3.75 3.79
C ILE A 30 14.80 -3.86 3.81
N ILE A 31 14.26 -5.07 3.63
CA ILE A 31 12.81 -5.26 3.65
C ILE A 31 12.21 -4.96 5.03
N SER A 32 12.86 -5.41 6.12
CA SER A 32 12.39 -5.11 7.48
C SER A 32 12.28 -3.60 7.70
N GLU A 33 13.34 -2.85 7.38
CA GLU A 33 13.34 -1.39 7.55
C GLU A 33 12.27 -0.72 6.70
N LEU A 34 12.05 -1.17 5.45
CA LEU A 34 11.01 -0.61 4.59
C LEU A 34 9.60 -0.89 5.12
N LEU A 35 9.34 -2.08 5.66
CA LEU A 35 8.05 -2.40 6.29
C LEU A 35 7.84 -1.59 7.57
N GLU A 36 8.86 -1.44 8.40
CA GLU A 36 8.84 -0.60 9.60
C GLU A 36 8.50 0.86 9.25
N ILE A 37 9.10 1.40 8.20
CA ILE A 37 8.78 2.76 7.71
C ILE A 37 7.32 2.90 7.31
N LEU A 38 6.75 1.89 6.63
CA LEU A 38 5.34 1.92 6.25
C LEU A 38 4.43 1.88 7.48
N ILE A 39 4.79 1.09 8.50
CA ILE A 39 4.08 1.05 9.80
C ILE A 39 4.15 2.41 10.49
N ASP A 40 5.34 3.00 10.58
CA ASP A 40 5.57 4.30 11.23
C ASP A 40 4.97 5.49 10.45
N SER A 41 4.63 5.27 9.18
CA SER A 41 3.95 6.26 8.33
C SER A 41 2.44 6.30 8.53
N ASN A 42 1.86 5.43 9.37
CA ASN A 42 0.43 5.35 9.63
C ASN A 42 -0.08 6.55 10.45
N GLU A 43 -0.55 7.59 9.76
CA GLU A 43 -1.13 8.79 10.36
C GLU A 43 -2.63 8.63 10.66
N LEU A 44 -3.30 7.68 10.01
CA LEU A 44 -4.74 7.43 10.18
C LEU A 44 -5.06 6.59 11.43
N GLY A 45 -4.06 6.15 12.20
CA GLY A 45 -4.26 5.28 13.35
C GLY A 45 -4.93 3.97 12.98
N LEU A 46 -4.52 3.38 11.84
CA LEU A 46 -4.99 2.07 11.41
C LEU A 46 -4.44 0.97 12.33
N THR A 47 -5.18 -0.11 12.53
CA THR A 47 -4.69 -1.29 13.25
C THR A 47 -3.95 -2.21 12.29
N LEU A 48 -2.69 -2.54 12.59
CA LEU A 48 -1.94 -3.56 11.86
C LEU A 48 -2.43 -4.94 12.26
N SER A 49 -2.98 -5.70 11.30
CA SER A 49 -3.44 -7.06 11.52
C SER A 49 -2.34 -8.07 11.25
N GLU A 50 -1.72 -8.00 10.08
CA GLU A 50 -0.78 -9.01 9.59
C GLU A 50 0.35 -8.37 8.78
N ILE A 51 1.51 -9.03 8.80
CA ILE A 51 2.65 -8.74 7.93
C ILE A 51 2.81 -9.98 7.04
N GLU A 52 2.65 -9.82 5.73
CA GLU A 52 2.60 -10.90 4.74
C GLU A 52 3.79 -10.83 3.79
N GLY A 53 4.98 -11.18 4.26
CA GLY A 53 6.20 -11.09 3.45
C GLY A 53 6.54 -9.65 3.08
N ASP A 54 5.95 -9.15 2.00
CA ASP A 54 6.13 -7.82 1.40
C ASP A 54 4.93 -6.88 1.50
N ALA A 55 3.84 -7.33 2.12
CA ALA A 55 2.64 -6.52 2.34
C ALA A 55 2.31 -6.34 3.83
N LEU A 56 1.64 -5.24 4.14
CA LEU A 56 1.07 -4.99 5.47
C LEU A 56 -0.45 -4.92 5.36
N PHE A 57 -1.17 -5.69 6.17
CA PHE A 57 -2.62 -5.64 6.20
C PHE A 57 -3.10 -4.77 7.36
N PHE A 58 -3.59 -3.57 7.04
CA PHE A 58 -4.18 -2.65 8.01
C PHE A 58 -5.71 -2.64 7.92
N TYR A 59 -6.38 -2.39 9.05
CA TYR A 59 -7.82 -2.16 9.07
C TYR A 59 -8.25 -1.05 10.05
N LYS A 60 -9.46 -0.49 9.82
CA LYS A 60 -10.11 0.48 10.73
C LYS A 60 -11.63 0.33 10.71
N GLN A 61 -12.21 -0.07 11.84
CA GLN A 61 -13.66 -0.36 11.98
C GLN A 61 -14.52 0.88 12.28
N ASP A 62 -13.94 1.87 12.97
CA ASP A 62 -14.64 3.09 13.41
C ASP A 62 -13.95 4.33 12.85
N GLY A 63 -14.75 5.28 12.36
CA GLY A 63 -14.23 6.49 11.72
C GLY A 63 -13.56 6.17 10.40
N MET A 64 -14.34 5.69 9.43
CA MET A 64 -13.85 5.38 8.08
C MET A 64 -13.22 6.65 7.48
N PRO A 65 -11.91 6.62 7.15
CA PRO A 65 -11.22 7.76 6.61
C PRO A 65 -11.78 8.14 5.25
N ASP A 66 -11.88 9.44 5.03
CA ASP A 66 -12.40 9.99 3.80
C ASP A 66 -11.41 9.79 2.61
N LYS A 67 -11.83 10.13 1.39
CA LYS A 67 -11.01 9.89 0.20
C LYS A 67 -9.68 10.66 0.26
N ASN A 68 -9.71 11.89 0.75
CA ASN A 68 -8.52 12.73 0.85
C ASN A 68 -7.55 12.20 1.91
N GLU A 69 -8.06 11.70 3.03
CA GLU A 69 -7.29 11.06 4.09
C GLU A 69 -6.57 9.80 3.58
N VAL A 70 -7.26 8.90 2.86
CA VAL A 70 -6.63 7.69 2.29
C VAL A 70 -5.61 8.04 1.20
N ILE A 71 -5.89 9.03 0.36
CA ILE A 71 -4.95 9.48 -0.68
C ILE A 71 -3.70 10.11 -0.04
N LYS A 72 -3.87 10.95 0.99
CA LYS A 72 -2.76 11.54 1.74
C LYS A 72 -1.93 10.47 2.46
N GLN A 73 -2.57 9.49 3.09
CA GLN A 73 -1.90 8.36 3.72
C GLN A 73 -1.07 7.57 2.70
N SER A 74 -1.63 7.34 1.51
CA SER A 74 -0.96 6.65 0.41
C SER A 74 0.24 7.42 -0.10
N GLN A 75 0.09 8.73 -0.32
CA GLN A 75 1.19 9.63 -0.69
C GLN A 75 2.30 9.62 0.37
N THR A 76 1.95 9.71 1.66
CA THR A 76 2.91 9.75 2.77
C THR A 76 3.71 8.45 2.85
N MET A 77 3.05 7.30 2.79
CA MET A 77 3.71 5.99 2.75
C MET A 77 4.64 5.87 1.55
N PHE A 78 4.19 6.26 0.36
CA PHE A 78 5.00 6.21 -0.86
C PHE A 78 6.24 7.12 -0.79
N THR A 79 6.05 8.37 -0.37
CA THR A 79 7.13 9.36 -0.24
C THR A 79 8.16 8.91 0.79
N LYS A 80 7.76 8.51 2.01
CA LYS A 80 8.69 8.05 3.05
C LYS A 80 9.43 6.77 2.64
N PHE A 81 8.73 5.82 2.03
CA PHE A 81 9.34 4.59 1.49
C PHE A 81 10.46 4.90 0.48
N HIS A 82 10.19 5.76 -0.50
CA HIS A 82 11.16 6.10 -1.55
C HIS A 82 12.27 7.05 -1.05
N GLN A 83 11.98 7.93 -0.10
CA GLN A 83 13.01 8.72 0.59
C GLN A 83 14.04 7.81 1.27
N HIS A 84 13.58 6.74 1.93
CA HIS A 84 14.48 5.77 2.55
C HIS A 84 15.24 4.94 1.52
N LEU A 85 14.58 4.48 0.45
CA LEU A 85 15.26 3.78 -0.65
C LEU A 85 16.42 4.60 -1.25
N ARG A 86 16.22 5.92 -1.41
CA ARG A 86 17.29 6.82 -1.90
C ARG A 86 18.50 6.88 -0.95
N LYS A 87 18.34 6.65 0.36
CA LYS A 87 19.48 6.61 1.30
C LYS A 87 20.43 5.46 0.99
N TYR A 88 19.90 4.28 0.63
CA TYR A 88 20.72 3.14 0.18
C TYR A 88 21.40 3.39 -1.17
N GLN A 89 20.82 4.23 -2.03
CA GLN A 89 21.41 4.59 -3.33
C GLN A 89 22.49 5.67 -3.24
N GLY A 90 22.33 6.64 -2.32
CA GLY A 90 23.23 7.78 -2.13
C GLY A 90 24.43 7.47 -1.23
N HIS A 91 24.24 6.66 -0.19
CA HIS A 91 25.33 6.18 0.67
C HIS A 91 25.83 4.84 0.14
N ARG A 92 26.45 4.84 -1.05
CA ARG A 92 27.06 3.65 -1.66
C ARG A 92 28.31 3.19 -0.89
N ILE A 93 28.14 2.82 0.37
CA ILE A 93 29.16 2.15 1.18
C ILE A 93 29.30 0.69 0.73
N CYS A 94 28.32 0.15 -0.02
CA CYS A 94 28.28 -1.24 -0.45
C CYS A 94 27.93 -1.40 -1.95
N GLU A 95 28.73 -2.18 -2.67
CA GLU A 95 28.48 -2.59 -4.07
C GLU A 95 27.74 -3.94 -4.17
N CYS A 96 27.05 -4.39 -3.12
CA CYS A 96 26.36 -5.68 -3.17
C CYS A 96 25.13 -5.65 -4.10
N GLY A 97 24.69 -6.84 -4.54
CA GLY A 97 23.48 -7.01 -5.35
C GLY A 97 22.21 -6.47 -4.67
N ALA A 98 22.16 -6.47 -3.33
CA ALA A 98 21.04 -5.96 -2.55
C ALA A 98 20.87 -4.44 -2.68
N CYS A 99 21.93 -3.67 -2.44
CA CYS A 99 21.85 -2.21 -2.56
C CYS A 99 21.52 -1.75 -3.99
N ARG A 100 22.05 -2.44 -5.02
CA ARG A 100 21.66 -2.19 -6.42
C ARG A 100 20.22 -2.59 -6.72
N GLY A 101 19.77 -3.71 -6.17
CA GLY A 101 18.42 -4.24 -6.38
C GLY A 101 17.34 -3.40 -5.71
N ALA A 102 17.64 -2.78 -4.57
CA ALA A 102 16.68 -2.03 -3.75
C ALA A 102 16.05 -0.86 -4.51
N GLY A 103 16.80 -0.23 -5.41
CA GLY A 103 16.29 0.84 -6.26
C GLY A 103 15.19 0.44 -7.24
N ASN A 104 14.98 -0.86 -7.46
CA ASN A 104 13.89 -1.37 -8.29
C ASN A 104 12.65 -1.74 -7.47
N LEU A 105 12.71 -1.63 -6.13
CA LEU A 105 11.55 -1.78 -5.28
C LEU A 105 10.68 -0.53 -5.41
N THR A 106 9.38 -0.73 -5.47
CA THR A 106 8.41 0.36 -5.39
C THR A 106 7.21 -0.11 -4.58
N LEU A 107 6.16 0.70 -4.53
CA LEU A 107 5.04 0.49 -3.64
C LEU A 107 3.72 0.68 -4.41
N LYS A 108 2.83 -0.28 -4.26
CA LYS A 108 1.40 -0.09 -4.56
C LYS A 108 0.59 -0.16 -3.27
N ILE A 109 -0.56 0.49 -3.25
CA ILE A 109 -1.42 0.59 -2.06
C ILE A 109 -2.86 0.30 -2.48
N ILE A 110 -3.49 -0.67 -1.82
CA ILE A 110 -4.88 -1.07 -2.06
C ILE A 110 -5.75 -0.58 -0.91
N ALA A 111 -6.82 0.14 -1.22
CA ALA A 111 -7.86 0.51 -0.26
C ALA A 111 -9.20 -0.14 -0.65
N HIS A 112 -9.75 -0.92 0.28
CA HIS A 112 -11.03 -1.58 0.14
C HIS A 112 -11.90 -1.31 1.36
N ALA A 113 -13.22 -1.33 1.21
CA ALA A 113 -14.13 -1.24 2.33
C ALA A 113 -15.18 -2.33 2.22
N GLY A 114 -15.54 -2.90 3.36
CA GLY A 114 -16.58 -3.91 3.43
C GLY A 114 -16.78 -4.42 4.86
N PRO A 115 -17.75 -5.31 5.06
CA PRO A 115 -17.97 -5.94 6.35
C PRO A 115 -16.78 -6.81 6.75
N VAL A 116 -16.57 -6.91 8.06
CA VAL A 116 -15.50 -7.72 8.63
C VAL A 116 -16.01 -8.43 9.88
N ASP A 117 -15.74 -9.73 9.95
CA ASP A 117 -15.84 -10.50 11.18
C ASP A 117 -14.45 -10.70 11.76
N PHE A 118 -14.38 -11.19 13.00
CA PHE A 118 -13.10 -11.52 13.62
C PHE A 118 -13.12 -12.90 14.23
N ILE A 119 -12.02 -13.61 14.04
CA ILE A 119 -11.73 -14.85 14.74
C ILE A 119 -10.63 -14.62 15.77
N THR A 120 -10.62 -15.41 16.83
CA THR A 120 -9.53 -15.40 17.82
C THR A 120 -8.75 -16.69 17.72
N VAL A 121 -7.46 -16.61 17.43
CA VAL A 121 -6.55 -17.76 17.33
C VAL A 121 -5.42 -17.57 18.33
N LYS A 122 -5.33 -18.46 19.35
CA LYS A 122 -4.35 -18.35 20.44
C LYS A 122 -4.27 -16.94 21.07
N GLY A 123 -5.42 -16.30 21.27
CA GLY A 123 -5.52 -14.97 21.86
C GLY A 123 -5.27 -13.79 20.91
N GLN A 124 -4.94 -14.05 19.63
CA GLN A 124 -4.79 -13.01 18.62
C GLN A 124 -6.10 -12.85 17.84
N LYS A 125 -6.63 -11.62 17.81
CA LYS A 125 -7.83 -11.25 17.04
C LYS A 125 -7.42 -11.01 15.59
N LYS A 126 -8.06 -11.71 14.65
CA LYS A 126 -7.77 -11.63 13.21
C LYS A 126 -9.02 -11.30 12.41
N PRO A 127 -8.96 -10.34 11.46
CA PRO A 127 -10.01 -10.11 10.48
C PRO A 127 -10.31 -11.38 9.70
N TYR A 128 -11.59 -11.61 9.44
CA TYR A 128 -12.10 -12.76 8.72
C TYR A 128 -13.33 -12.35 7.93
N GLY A 129 -13.50 -12.92 6.73
CA GLY A 129 -14.68 -12.66 5.91
C GLY A 129 -14.36 -12.54 4.43
N GLN A 130 -15.41 -12.40 3.63
CA GLN A 130 -15.32 -12.33 2.18
C GLN A 130 -14.57 -11.07 1.70
N ASP A 131 -14.82 -9.90 2.31
CA ASP A 131 -14.15 -8.66 1.93
C ASP A 131 -12.68 -8.63 2.33
N VAL A 132 -12.29 -9.37 3.38
CA VAL A 132 -10.86 -9.62 3.68
C VAL A 132 -10.22 -10.38 2.52
N ILE A 133 -10.83 -11.50 2.09
CA ILE A 133 -10.35 -12.26 0.93
C ILE A 133 -10.26 -11.39 -0.32
N LEU A 134 -11.27 -10.57 -0.57
CA LEU A 134 -11.31 -9.66 -1.71
C LEU A 134 -10.19 -8.62 -1.65
N ALA A 135 -9.93 -8.01 -0.49
CA ALA A 135 -8.84 -7.05 -0.31
C ALA A 135 -7.47 -7.67 -0.68
N HIS A 136 -7.19 -8.90 -0.24
CA HIS A 136 -5.95 -9.60 -0.64
C HIS A 136 -5.96 -9.98 -2.13
N ARG A 137 -7.11 -10.37 -2.69
CA ARG A 137 -7.22 -10.68 -4.13
C ARG A 137 -6.98 -9.45 -5.01
N LEU A 138 -7.40 -8.27 -4.56
CA LEU A 138 -7.12 -7.00 -5.23
C LEU A 138 -5.63 -6.70 -5.37
N LEU A 139 -4.73 -7.32 -4.61
CA LEU A 139 -3.28 -7.21 -4.87
C LEU A 139 -2.88 -7.81 -6.23
N LYS A 140 -3.68 -8.74 -6.77
CA LYS A 140 -3.50 -9.40 -8.08
C LYS A 140 -4.55 -8.90 -9.08
N ASN A 141 -4.44 -7.63 -9.45
CA ASN A 141 -5.35 -6.96 -10.39
C ASN A 141 -4.70 -6.69 -11.77
N GLN A 142 -5.45 -6.07 -12.68
CA GLN A 142 -5.05 -5.76 -14.07
C GLN A 142 -4.41 -4.37 -14.28
N VAL A 143 -4.05 -3.65 -13.22
CA VAL A 143 -3.36 -2.36 -13.36
C VAL A 143 -1.95 -2.59 -13.91
N ASP A 144 -1.68 -2.05 -15.11
CA ASP A 144 -0.37 -2.11 -15.78
C ASP A 144 0.60 -1.05 -15.22
N SER A 145 0.85 -1.13 -13.92
CA SER A 145 1.85 -0.33 -13.21
C SER A 145 2.31 -1.11 -11.98
N LYS A 146 3.51 -0.81 -11.48
CA LYS A 146 4.03 -1.33 -10.21
C LYS A 146 3.82 -0.37 -9.04
N GLU A 147 3.50 0.89 -9.33
CA GLU A 147 3.31 1.93 -8.32
C GLU A 147 2.02 2.69 -8.57
N TYR A 148 1.04 2.41 -7.73
CA TYR A 148 -0.29 2.99 -7.83
C TYR A 148 -1.01 2.90 -6.50
N VAL A 149 -1.98 3.78 -6.32
CA VAL A 149 -3.04 3.62 -5.32
C VAL A 149 -4.28 3.10 -6.03
N LEU A 150 -4.94 2.10 -5.46
CA LEU A 150 -6.21 1.54 -5.94
C LEU A 150 -7.27 1.70 -4.86
N LEU A 151 -8.40 2.29 -5.25
CA LEU A 151 -9.58 2.51 -4.42
C LEU A 151 -10.72 1.65 -4.98
N SER A 152 -11.13 0.61 -4.27
CA SER A 152 -12.25 -0.23 -4.73
C SER A 152 -13.55 0.57 -4.84
N ASP A 153 -14.46 0.17 -5.72
CA ASP A 153 -15.78 0.81 -5.83
C ASP A 153 -16.57 0.75 -4.52
N SER A 154 -16.39 -0.34 -3.74
CA SER A 154 -16.99 -0.46 -2.41
C SER A 154 -16.52 0.68 -1.49
N TYR A 155 -15.22 0.94 -1.43
CA TYR A 155 -14.70 2.08 -0.67
C TYR A 155 -15.18 3.44 -1.23
N MET A 156 -15.16 3.60 -2.55
CA MET A 156 -15.55 4.85 -3.21
C MET A 156 -17.02 5.22 -3.00
N SER A 157 -17.89 4.22 -2.87
CA SER A 157 -19.33 4.41 -2.62
C SER A 157 -19.68 4.69 -1.16
N GLN A 158 -18.81 4.28 -0.24
CA GLN A 158 -19.01 4.46 1.21
C GLN A 158 -18.65 5.86 1.70
N VAL A 159 -17.81 6.57 0.96
CA VAL A 159 -17.34 7.92 1.31
C VAL A 159 -17.86 8.93 0.29
N ASN A 160 -18.68 9.87 0.74
CA ASN A 160 -19.26 10.91 -0.13
C ASN A 160 -18.38 12.13 -0.37
N SER A 161 -17.19 12.21 0.25
CA SER A 161 -16.30 13.36 0.04
C SER A 161 -15.78 13.41 -1.40
N SER A 162 -15.59 14.63 -1.90
CA SER A 162 -14.91 14.88 -3.16
C SER A 162 -13.40 14.90 -2.93
N ILE A 163 -12.65 14.45 -3.93
CA ILE A 163 -11.20 14.51 -3.86
C ILE A 163 -10.73 15.92 -4.24
N SER A 164 -9.92 16.52 -3.37
CA SER A 164 -9.34 17.84 -3.60
C SER A 164 -8.23 17.77 -4.65
N LYS A 165 -8.50 18.29 -5.85
CA LYS A 165 -7.49 18.42 -6.90
C LYS A 165 -6.39 19.41 -6.54
N ALA A 166 -6.69 20.40 -5.69
CA ALA A 166 -5.72 21.37 -5.22
C ALA A 166 -4.67 20.72 -4.29
N ASP A 167 -5.12 19.82 -3.42
CA ASP A 167 -4.23 19.11 -2.49
C ASP A 167 -3.45 17.97 -3.17
N PHE A 168 -4.03 17.37 -4.22
CA PHE A 168 -3.44 16.23 -4.94
C PHE A 168 -3.36 16.48 -6.45
N PRO A 169 -2.51 17.42 -6.92
CA PRO A 169 -2.39 17.75 -8.35
C PRO A 169 -1.84 16.59 -9.20
N TRP A 170 -1.13 15.64 -8.57
CA TRP A 170 -0.62 14.43 -9.21
C TRP A 170 -1.71 13.40 -9.51
N LEU A 171 -2.86 13.49 -8.85
CA LEU A 171 -3.87 12.44 -8.86
C LEU A 171 -4.73 12.49 -10.13
N ILE A 172 -4.60 11.46 -10.93
CA ILE A 172 -5.44 11.21 -12.10
C ILE A 172 -6.12 9.86 -11.89
N LEU A 173 -7.40 9.86 -11.52
CA LEU A 173 -8.17 8.63 -11.34
C LEU A 173 -8.55 8.04 -12.69
N LYS A 174 -8.19 6.77 -12.88
CA LYS A 174 -8.63 5.90 -13.97
C LYS A 174 -9.54 4.83 -13.41
N GLN A 175 -10.52 4.40 -14.18
CA GLN A 175 -11.34 3.24 -13.83
C GLN A 175 -10.67 1.96 -14.34
N GLY A 176 -10.84 0.88 -13.60
CA GLY A 176 -10.40 -0.45 -13.95
C GLY A 176 -11.35 -1.49 -13.38
N ASN A 177 -11.15 -2.73 -13.79
CA ASN A 177 -11.83 -3.88 -13.19
C ASN A 177 -10.95 -5.11 -13.30
N THR A 178 -11.23 -6.11 -12.48
CA THR A 178 -10.62 -7.44 -12.58
C THR A 178 -11.67 -8.48 -12.27
N GLU A 179 -11.67 -9.56 -13.03
CA GLU A 179 -12.57 -10.70 -12.85
C GLU A 179 -11.84 -11.81 -12.10
N TYR A 180 -12.43 -12.26 -10.99
CA TYR A 180 -11.91 -13.32 -10.14
C TYR A 180 -12.88 -14.50 -10.16
N GLU A 181 -12.38 -15.72 -10.35
CA GLU A 181 -13.19 -16.94 -10.53
C GLU A 181 -14.29 -17.13 -9.48
N SER A 182 -14.02 -16.82 -8.20
CA SER A 182 -14.97 -17.02 -7.08
C SER A 182 -15.59 -15.74 -6.52
N LEU A 183 -15.17 -14.55 -6.99
CA LEU A 183 -15.66 -13.26 -6.48
C LEU A 183 -16.34 -12.40 -7.57
N GLY A 184 -16.32 -12.87 -8.81
CA GLY A 184 -16.87 -12.16 -9.96
C GLY A 184 -16.03 -10.94 -10.36
N ARG A 185 -16.68 -10.02 -11.07
CA ARG A 185 -16.05 -8.79 -11.55
C ARG A 185 -16.05 -7.72 -10.46
N VAL A 186 -14.86 -7.20 -10.18
CA VAL A 186 -14.64 -6.17 -9.18
C VAL A 186 -14.16 -4.91 -9.87
N HIS A 187 -14.88 -3.82 -9.66
CA HIS A 187 -14.56 -2.50 -10.19
C HIS A 187 -13.78 -1.69 -9.17
N TYR A 188 -12.90 -0.84 -9.68
CA TYR A 188 -12.06 0.03 -8.87
C TYR A 188 -11.59 1.25 -9.64
N TYR A 189 -11.16 2.24 -8.89
CA TYR A 189 -10.42 3.39 -9.38
C TYR A 189 -8.95 3.24 -9.00
N TYR A 190 -8.05 3.74 -9.84
CA TYR A 190 -6.64 3.76 -9.50
C TYR A 190 -5.94 5.00 -10.06
N SER A 191 -4.83 5.37 -9.45
CA SER A 191 -3.95 6.42 -9.94
C SER A 191 -2.50 6.02 -9.80
N SER A 192 -1.67 6.43 -10.76
CA SER A 192 -0.23 6.21 -10.68
C SER A 192 0.37 7.07 -9.56
N LEU A 193 1.26 6.47 -8.76
CA LEU A 193 2.04 7.20 -7.76
C LEU A 193 3.34 7.77 -8.36
N THR A 194 3.68 7.43 -9.61
CA THR A 194 4.92 7.87 -10.27
C THR A 194 5.20 9.38 -10.19
N PRO A 195 4.22 10.29 -10.38
CA PRO A 195 4.52 11.72 -10.31
C PRO A 195 5.06 12.18 -8.94
N LEU A 196 4.77 11.44 -7.87
CA LEU A 196 5.27 11.75 -6.52
C LEU A 196 6.80 11.64 -6.41
N HIS A 197 7.48 10.93 -7.31
CA HIS A 197 8.95 10.89 -7.34
C HIS A 197 9.57 12.28 -7.48
N GLN A 198 8.87 13.23 -8.12
CA GLN A 198 9.33 14.61 -8.27
C GLN A 198 9.37 15.32 -6.90
N LEU A 199 8.33 15.14 -6.08
CA LEU A 199 8.21 15.73 -4.74
C LEU A 199 9.27 15.25 -3.74
N ILE A 200 9.86 14.08 -3.99
CA ILE A 200 10.90 13.49 -3.13
C ILE A 200 12.26 14.18 -3.35
N THR A 201 12.45 14.83 -4.50
CA THR A 201 13.75 15.38 -4.93
C THR A 201 14.09 16.71 -4.26
N ASP A 202 13.07 17.45 -3.81
CA ASP A 202 13.25 18.79 -3.26
C ASP A 202 13.54 18.81 -1.75
N ALA A 203 13.33 17.70 -1.04
CA ALA A 203 13.44 17.64 0.43
C ALA A 203 14.87 17.40 0.96
N ASN A 204 15.88 17.23 0.10
CA ASN A 204 17.27 16.96 0.50
C ASN A 204 18.28 18.01 -0.03
N VAL A 205 17.79 19.19 -0.42
CA VAL A 205 18.64 20.37 -0.69
C VAL A 205 18.26 21.46 0.31
N SER A 206 18.59 21.25 1.59
CA SER A 206 18.58 22.28 2.63
C SER A 206 19.61 21.93 3.70
#